data_AF-A0A832GTP2-F1
#
_entry.id   AF-A0A832GTP2-F1
#
_cell.length_a   1.000
_cell.length_b   1.000
_cell.length_c   1.000
_cell.angle_alpha   90.00
_cell.angle_beta   90.00
_cell.angle_gamma   90.00
#
_symmetry.space_group_name_H-M   'P 1'
#
loop_
_entity.id
_entity.type
_entity.pdbx_description
1 polymer ?
#
loop_
_entity_poly.entity_id
_entity_poly.type
_entity_poly.pdbx_seq_one_letter_code
_entity_poly.pdbx_strand_id
1 'polypeptide(L)'
;MPSDISTSRTFFLISGIINILIAIGWGGGTLTIGALTCGIGCLMGFLPILNIVSAVMDFLAFSKLNNLNQTGTYGTVNTAAIFDIVTILTGNVVSMVFGILILTYMQKEEFKSFLVSKGIY
;
A
#
# COMPACT_ATOMS: atom_id res chain seq x y z
N MET A 1 -7.06 -19.21 10.67
CA MET A 1 -6.22 -18.07 10.25
C MET A 1 -6.55 -16.93 11.20
N PRO A 2 -5.55 -16.29 11.84
CA PRO A 2 -5.79 -15.18 12.76
C PRO A 2 -6.66 -14.10 12.11
N SER A 3 -7.60 -13.52 12.86
CA SER A 3 -8.45 -12.42 12.40
C SER A 3 -7.61 -11.28 11.81
N ASP A 4 -6.47 -11.00 12.44
CA ASP A 4 -5.56 -9.91 12.09
C ASP A 4 -4.93 -10.08 10.71
N ILE A 5 -4.71 -11.32 10.25
CA ILE A 5 -4.20 -11.62 8.91
C ILE A 5 -5.28 -11.42 7.85
N SER A 6 -6.52 -11.83 8.15
CA SER A 6 -7.64 -11.60 7.24
C SER A 6 -7.94 -10.11 7.09
N THR A 7 -7.92 -9.37 8.20
CA THR A 7 -8.09 -7.91 8.19
C THR A 7 -6.97 -7.21 7.42
N SER A 8 -5.72 -7.64 7.60
CA SER A 8 -4.57 -7.08 6.86
C SER A 8 -4.70 -7.27 5.35
N ARG A 9 -5.22 -8.42 4.88
CA ARG A 9 -5.49 -8.64 3.44
C ARG A 9 -6.51 -7.63 2.90
N THR A 10 -7.62 -7.45 3.60
CA THR A 10 -8.66 -6.51 3.19
C THR A 10 -8.13 -5.09 3.17
N PHE A 11 -7.30 -4.71 4.15
CA PHE A 11 -6.67 -3.40 4.22
C PHE A 11 -5.72 -3.13 3.06
N PHE A 12 -4.85 -4.08 2.67
CA PHE A 12 -4.01 -3.92 1.48
C PHE A 12 -4.84 -3.82 0.19
N LEU A 13 -5.90 -4.61 0.05
CA LEU A 13 -6.73 -4.55 -1.14
C LEU A 13 -7.45 -3.19 -1.27
N ILE A 14 -8.01 -2.69 -0.17
CA ILE A 14 -8.66 -1.37 -0.15
C ILE A 14 -7.60 -0.28 -0.38
N SER A 15 -6.45 -0.37 0.29
CA SER A 15 -5.35 0.60 0.13
C SER A 15 -4.86 0.68 -1.31
N GLY A 16 -4.64 -0.46 -1.96
CA GLY A 16 -4.21 -0.53 -3.35
C GLY A 16 -5.22 0.11 -4.32
N ILE A 17 -6.53 -0.08 -4.08
CA ILE A 17 -7.58 0.58 -4.88
C ILE A 17 -7.56 2.10 -4.68
N ILE A 18 -7.45 2.56 -3.43
CA ILE A 18 -7.42 4.00 -3.11
C ILE A 18 -6.16 4.64 -3.72
N ASN A 19 -5.00 3.99 -3.59
CA ASN A 19 -3.75 4.44 -4.18
C ASN A 19 -3.86 4.59 -5.71
N ILE A 20 -4.51 3.65 -6.42
CA ILE A 20 -4.79 3.78 -7.86
C ILE A 20 -5.72 4.96 -8.14
N LEU A 21 -6.82 5.10 -7.40
CA LEU A 21 -7.78 6.20 -7.61
C LEU A 21 -7.13 7.57 -7.41
N ILE A 22 -6.31 7.72 -6.38
CA ILE A 22 -5.56 8.95 -6.11
C ILE A 22 -4.48 9.18 -7.17
N ALA A 23 -3.82 8.12 -7.67
CA ALA A 23 -2.88 8.25 -8.79
C ALA A 23 -3.56 8.74 -10.07
N ILE A 24 -4.75 8.23 -10.40
CA ILE A 24 -5.56 8.70 -11.53
C ILE A 24 -6.01 10.15 -11.30
N GLY A 25 -6.45 10.47 -10.09
CA GLY A 25 -6.86 11.82 -9.69
C GLY A 25 -5.73 12.85 -9.85
N TRP A 26 -4.52 12.52 -9.37
CA TRP A 26 -3.33 13.35 -9.56
C TRP A 26 -2.87 13.39 -11.02
N GLY A 27 -2.97 12.29 -11.77
CA GLY A 27 -2.67 12.25 -13.20
C GLY A 27 -3.59 13.17 -14.03
N GLY A 28 -4.89 13.11 -13.77
CA GLY A 28 -5.86 14.03 -14.40
C GLY A 28 -5.72 15.47 -13.91
N GLY A 29 -5.44 15.67 -12.62
CA GLY A 29 -5.20 16.97 -12.00
C GLY A 29 -3.96 17.66 -12.57
N THR A 30 -2.87 16.94 -12.78
CA THR A 30 -1.63 17.49 -13.34
C THR A 30 -1.77 17.88 -14.81
N LEU A 31 -2.55 17.13 -15.59
CA LEU A 31 -2.90 17.51 -16.97
C LEU A 31 -3.78 18.77 -17.03
N THR A 32 -4.79 18.85 -16.18
CA THR A 32 -5.72 20.01 -16.15
C THR A 32 -5.04 21.27 -15.62
N ILE A 33 -4.31 21.18 -14.50
CA ILE A 33 -3.51 22.29 -13.97
C ILE A 33 -2.37 22.64 -14.93
N GLY A 34 -1.75 21.66 -15.57
CA GLY A 34 -0.74 21.87 -16.62
C GLY A 34 -1.28 22.71 -17.78
N ALA A 35 -2.48 22.40 -18.26
CA ALA A 35 -3.14 23.19 -19.31
C ALA A 35 -3.47 24.63 -18.84
N LEU A 36 -3.91 24.79 -17.59
CA LEU A 36 -4.27 26.10 -17.02
C LEU A 36 -3.06 26.97 -16.65
N THR A 37 -1.90 26.36 -16.37
CA THR A 37 -0.68 27.05 -15.91
C THR A 37 0.41 27.09 -16.97
N CYS A 38 0.07 26.92 -18.25
CA CYS A 38 1.00 26.92 -19.38
C CYS A 38 2.18 25.94 -19.20
N GLY A 39 1.91 24.75 -18.66
CA GLY A 39 2.88 23.65 -18.53
C GLY A 39 3.57 23.54 -17.17
N ILE A 40 3.45 24.53 -16.28
CA ILE A 40 4.08 24.48 -14.94
C ILE A 40 3.46 23.35 -14.08
N GLY A 41 2.15 23.14 -14.18
CA GLY A 41 1.44 22.07 -13.48
C GLY A 41 1.89 20.65 -13.85
N CYS A 42 2.52 20.47 -15.01
CA CYS A 42 3.06 19.18 -15.42
C CYS A 42 4.28 18.75 -14.58
N LEU A 43 4.97 19.69 -13.90
CA LEU A 43 6.08 19.37 -12.99
C LEU A 43 5.63 18.56 -11.78
N MET A 44 4.35 18.66 -11.39
CA MET A 44 3.77 17.85 -10.32
C MET A 44 3.37 16.43 -10.78
N GLY A 45 3.58 16.08 -12.05
CA GLY A 45 3.29 14.76 -12.63
C GLY A 45 4.09 13.60 -12.04
N PHE A 46 5.12 13.87 -11.23
CA PHE A 46 5.87 12.83 -10.51
C PHE A 46 5.12 12.30 -9.27
N LEU A 47 4.26 13.11 -8.63
CA LEU A 47 3.53 12.73 -7.42
C LEU A 47 2.69 11.44 -7.54
N PRO A 48 1.96 11.17 -8.64
CA PRO A 48 1.22 9.92 -8.77
C PRO A 48 2.10 8.67 -8.84
N ILE A 49 3.40 8.77 -9.15
CA ILE A 49 4.31 7.61 -9.22
C ILE A 49 4.41 6.92 -7.86
N LEU A 50 4.47 7.68 -6.76
CA LEU A 50 4.52 7.12 -5.40
C LEU A 50 3.30 6.24 -5.10
N ASN A 51 2.11 6.71 -5.48
CA ASN A 51 0.87 5.96 -5.25
C ASN A 51 0.77 4.71 -6.15
N ILE A 52 1.29 4.78 -7.38
CA ILE A 52 1.36 3.61 -8.27
C ILE A 52 2.27 2.53 -7.66
N VAL A 53 3.46 2.92 -7.18
CA VAL A 53 4.39 1.99 -6.53
C VAL A 53 3.78 1.39 -5.26
N SER A 54 3.12 2.22 -4.43
CA SER A 54 2.40 1.73 -3.23
C SER A 54 1.32 0.72 -3.61
N ALA A 55 0.48 1.03 -4.60
CA ALA A 55 -0.56 0.10 -5.05
C ALA A 55 0.00 -1.25 -5.53
N VAL A 56 1.10 -1.25 -6.28
CA VAL A 56 1.77 -2.49 -6.71
C VAL A 56 2.23 -3.30 -5.50
N MET A 57 2.85 -2.65 -4.51
CA MET A 57 3.29 -3.30 -3.28
C MET A 57 2.11 -3.87 -2.47
N ASP A 58 0.98 -3.17 -2.43
CA ASP A 58 -0.24 -3.61 -1.77
C ASP A 58 -0.82 -4.87 -2.43
N PHE A 59 -0.87 -4.92 -3.76
CA PHE A 59 -1.34 -6.11 -4.49
C PHE A 59 -0.39 -7.29 -4.34
N LEU A 60 0.93 -7.04 -4.27
CA LEU A 60 1.92 -8.08 -3.98
C LEU A 60 1.76 -8.63 -2.56
N ALA A 61 1.60 -7.75 -1.56
CA ALA A 61 1.36 -8.14 -0.18
C ALA A 61 0.03 -8.91 -0.04
N PHE A 62 -1.03 -8.44 -0.70
CA PHE A 62 -2.32 -9.14 -0.77
C PHE A 62 -2.18 -10.54 -1.39
N SER A 63 -1.52 -10.65 -2.54
CA SER A 63 -1.34 -11.93 -3.24
C SER A 63 -0.51 -12.92 -2.42
N LYS A 64 0.56 -12.46 -1.77
CA LYS A 64 1.39 -13.29 -0.89
C LYS A 64 0.65 -13.73 0.36
N LEU A 65 -0.09 -12.81 0.99
CA LEU A 65 -0.92 -13.15 2.13
C LEU A 65 -2.01 -14.13 1.73
N ASN A 66 -2.63 -13.99 0.55
CA ASN A 66 -3.73 -14.85 0.09
C ASN A 66 -3.26 -16.27 -0.25
N ASN A 67 -2.15 -16.38 -0.99
CA ASN A 67 -1.63 -17.67 -1.44
C ASN A 67 -0.79 -18.41 -0.38
N LEU A 68 -0.27 -17.74 0.66
CA LEU A 68 0.53 -18.33 1.74
C LEU A 68 1.66 -19.28 1.25
N ASN A 69 2.27 -19.01 0.10
CA ASN A 69 3.12 -19.99 -0.60
C ASN A 69 4.53 -19.47 -0.91
N GLN A 70 4.93 -18.30 -0.41
CA GLN A 70 6.24 -17.71 -0.73
C GLN A 70 6.97 -17.20 0.51
N THR A 71 8.22 -17.62 0.65
CA THR A 71 9.20 -17.13 1.64
C THR A 71 9.37 -15.60 1.51
N GLY A 72 9.59 -14.92 2.64
CA GLY A 72 9.70 -13.45 2.66
C GLY A 72 8.36 -12.71 2.55
N THR A 73 7.25 -13.36 2.93
CA THR A 73 5.94 -12.70 3.02
C THR A 73 5.98 -11.58 4.07
N TYR A 74 6.70 -11.78 5.19
CA TYR A 74 6.85 -10.76 6.23
C TYR A 74 7.51 -9.49 5.70
N GLY A 75 8.62 -9.62 4.95
CA GLY A 75 9.32 -8.48 4.37
C GLY A 75 8.49 -7.72 3.35
N THR A 76 7.70 -8.43 2.53
CA THR A 76 6.83 -7.78 1.52
C THR A 76 5.69 -7.02 2.18
N VAL A 77 5.05 -7.61 3.20
CA VAL A 77 3.99 -6.98 3.98
C VAL A 77 4.51 -5.76 4.74
N ASN A 78 5.70 -5.85 5.34
CA ASN A 78 6.34 -4.71 6.00
C ASN A 78 6.60 -3.56 5.02
N THR A 79 7.20 -3.88 3.87
CA THR A 79 7.55 -2.88 2.87
C THR A 79 6.31 -2.21 2.29
N ALA A 80 5.26 -2.99 2.00
CA ALA A 80 3.98 -2.44 1.54
C ALA A 80 3.35 -1.50 2.59
N ALA A 81 3.31 -1.91 3.86
CA ALA A 81 2.77 -1.07 4.93
C ALA A 81 3.57 0.24 5.13
N ILE A 82 4.89 0.23 4.90
CA ILE A 82 5.71 1.45 4.91
C ILE A 82 5.37 2.35 3.72
N PHE A 83 5.23 1.79 2.50
CA PHE A 83 4.82 2.58 1.34
C PHE A 83 3.46 3.22 1.54
N ASP A 84 2.51 2.50 2.13
CA ASP A 84 1.20 3.01 2.50
C ASP A 84 1.28 4.21 3.45
N ILE A 85 2.21 4.21 4.40
CA ILE A 85 2.47 5.38 5.28
C ILE A 85 3.03 6.55 4.47
N VAL A 86 3.94 6.28 3.53
CA VAL A 86 4.58 7.32 2.69
C VAL A 86 3.58 7.98 1.72
N THR A 87 2.47 7.32 1.38
CA THR A 87 1.39 7.92 0.55
C THR A 87 0.73 9.14 1.19
N ILE A 88 0.99 9.45 2.47
CA ILE A 88 0.60 10.73 3.08
C ILE A 88 1.15 11.95 2.32
N LEU A 89 2.31 11.82 1.68
CA LEU A 89 2.92 12.89 0.85
C LEU A 89 2.06 13.28 -0.36
N THR A 90 1.16 12.39 -0.79
CA THR A 90 0.22 12.63 -1.88
C THR A 90 -1.19 12.97 -1.38
N GLY A 91 -1.37 13.08 -0.06
CA GLY A 91 -2.63 13.37 0.63
C GLY A 91 -3.47 12.13 0.98
N ASN A 92 -2.93 10.92 0.82
CA ASN A 92 -3.67 9.68 1.09
C ASN A 92 -3.62 9.29 2.59
N VAL A 93 -4.46 9.93 3.40
CA VAL A 93 -4.54 9.66 4.85
C VAL A 93 -5.09 8.26 5.15
N VAL A 94 -5.97 7.72 4.29
CA VAL A 94 -6.63 6.44 4.53
C VAL A 94 -5.63 5.28 4.42
N SER A 95 -4.83 5.25 3.34
CA SER A 95 -3.77 4.25 3.18
C SER A 95 -2.72 4.36 4.28
N MET A 96 -2.38 5.57 4.74
CA MET A 96 -1.49 5.76 5.88
C MET A 96 -2.01 5.09 7.15
N VAL A 97 -3.31 5.26 7.48
CA VAL A 97 -3.92 4.63 8.67
C VAL A 97 -3.86 3.10 8.54
N PHE A 98 -4.15 2.56 7.36
CA PHE A 98 -4.06 1.11 7.12
C PHE A 98 -2.64 0.58 7.28
N GLY A 99 -1.63 1.27 6.76
CA GLY A 99 -0.22 0.92 6.96
C GLY A 99 0.18 0.84 8.44
N ILE A 100 -0.22 1.83 9.25
CA ILE A 100 0.06 1.85 10.71
C ILE A 100 -0.61 0.67 11.41
N LEU A 101 -1.87 0.37 11.09
CA LEU A 101 -2.60 -0.75 11.68
C LEU A 101 -1.94 -2.09 11.33
N ILE A 102 -1.51 -2.27 10.08
CA ILE A 102 -0.85 -3.49 9.62
C ILE A 102 0.51 -3.67 10.32
N LEU A 103 1.31 -2.60 10.45
CA LEU A 103 2.57 -2.67 11.22
C LEU A 103 2.32 -3.04 12.68
N THR A 104 1.24 -2.53 13.28
CA THR A 104 0.85 -2.87 14.65
C THR A 104 0.47 -4.35 14.76
N TYR A 105 -0.28 -4.89 13.79
CA TYR A 105 -0.63 -6.31 13.75
C TYR A 105 0.61 -7.21 13.55
N MET A 106 1.57 -6.77 12.75
CA MET A 106 2.83 -7.47 12.54
C MET A 106 3.74 -7.56 13.78
N GLN A 107 3.57 -6.67 14.75
CA GLN A 107 4.31 -6.73 16.01
C GLN A 107 3.76 -7.77 16.99
N LYS A 108 2.50 -8.21 16.83
CA LYS A 108 1.91 -9.24 17.68
C LYS A 108 2.57 -10.60 17.45
N GLU A 109 2.83 -11.31 18.55
CA GLU A 109 3.45 -12.65 18.49
C GLU A 109 2.60 -13.65 17.70
N GLU A 110 1.26 -13.56 17.76
CA GLU A 110 0.36 -14.41 16.98
C GLU A 110 0.62 -14.32 15.47
N PHE A 111 0.88 -13.10 14.96
CA PHE A 111 1.10 -12.86 13.54
C PHE A 111 2.44 -13.47 13.09
N LYS A 112 3.49 -13.26 13.88
CA LYS A 112 4.82 -13.84 13.62
C LYS A 112 4.78 -15.37 13.72
N SER A 113 4.16 -15.89 14.77
CA SER A 113 4.01 -17.34 15.02
C SER A 113 3.27 -18.03 13.89
N PHE A 114 2.21 -17.40 13.37
CA PHE A 114 1.48 -17.94 12.22
C PHE A 114 2.33 -17.99 10.94
N LEU A 115 3.10 -16.95 10.64
CA LEU A 115 3.98 -16.94 9.46
C LEU A 115 5.12 -17.96 9.56
N VAL A 116 5.70 -18.12 10.75
CA VAL A 116 6.70 -19.16 11.04
C VAL A 116 6.08 -20.56 10.92
N SER A 117 4.88 -20.78 11.46
CA SER A 117 4.16 -22.07 11.36
C SER A 117 3.85 -22.50 9.92
N LYS A 118 3.83 -21.55 9.00
CA LYS A 118 3.60 -21.76 7.57
C LYS A 118 4.89 -21.77 6.74
N GLY A 119 6.06 -21.57 7.35
CA GLY A 119 7.36 -21.59 6.67
C GLY A 119 7.60 -20.42 5.71
N ILE A 120 6.92 -19.30 5.90
CA ILE A 120 6.88 -18.15 4.97
C ILE A 120 7.37 -16.82 5.58
N TYR A 121 8.06 -16.92 6.73
CA TYR A 121 8.71 -15.78 7.40
C TYR A 121 9.70 -15.08 6.45
#